data_AF-Q62133-F1
#
_entry.id   AF-Q62133-F1
#
_cell.length_a   1.000
_cell.length_b   1.000
_cell.length_c   1.000
_cell.angle_alpha   90.00
_cell.angle_beta   90.00
_cell.angle_gamma   90.00
#
_symmetry.space_group_name_H-M   'P 1'
#
loop_
_entity.id
_entity.type
_entity.pdbx_description
1 polymer ?
#
loop_
_entity_poly.entity_id
_entity_poly.type
_entity_poly.pdbx_seq_one_letter_code
_entity_poly.pdbx_strand_id
1 'polypeptide(L)' 'SYVNMEMPAANLVNKYIATQGPLPNTCAQFWQVVWDQKLSLVVMLTTLTERGRTKCHQYWP' A
#
# COMPACT_ATOMS: atom_id res chain seq x y z
N SER A 1 11.57 -5.62 -6.97
CA SER A 1 12.41 -5.11 -5.87
C SER A 1 11.59 -5.11 -4.60
N TYR A 2 12.02 -5.82 -3.56
CA TYR A 2 11.40 -5.76 -2.23
C TYR A 2 12.32 -4.95 -1.32
N VAL A 3 11.74 -4.15 -0.43
CA VAL A 3 12.46 -3.39 0.59
C VAL A 3 12.42 -4.20 1.87
N ASN A 4 13.58 -4.53 2.43
CA ASN A 4 13.66 -5.13 3.76
C ASN A 4 13.41 -4.03 4.81
N MET A 5 12.34 -4.17 5.59
CA MET A 5 12.00 -3.28 6.69
C MET A 5 12.22 -4.05 8.01
N GLU A 6 13.30 -3.75 8.72
CA GLU A 6 13.56 -4.33 10.05
C GLU A 6 12.86 -3.49 11.12
N MET A 7 11.87 -4.09 11.78
CA MET A 7 11.16 -3.52 12.92
C MET A 7 11.66 -4.20 14.20
N PRO A 8 12.12 -3.47 15.23
CA PRO A 8 12.58 -4.08 16.49
C PRO A 8 11.42 -4.82 17.16
N ALA A 9 11.58 -6.13 17.33
CA ALA A 9 10.49 -7.04 17.64
C ALA A 9 10.07 -6.99 19.13
N ALA A 10 8.77 -6.74 19.39
CA ALA A 10 8.03 -7.70 20.21
C ALA A 10 7.90 -8.98 19.38
N ASN A 11 7.91 -10.18 19.97
CA ASN A 11 7.95 -11.52 19.33
C ASN A 11 6.83 -11.87 18.30
N LEU A 12 6.20 -10.90 17.62
CA LEU A 12 5.34 -11.10 16.46
C LEU A 12 6.14 -11.02 15.16
N VAL A 13 5.97 -12.04 14.31
CA VAL A 13 6.38 -11.99 12.91
C VAL A 13 5.41 -11.07 12.17
N ASN A 14 5.82 -9.83 11.93
CA ASN A 14 5.03 -8.89 11.16
C ASN A 14 5.09 -9.24 9.67
N LYS A 15 3.93 -9.47 9.04
CA LYS A 15 3.82 -9.71 7.59
C LYS A 15 3.24 -8.48 6.91
N TYR A 16 3.98 -7.93 5.94
CA TYR A 16 3.57 -6.76 5.18
C TYR A 16 3.70 -7.02 3.68
N ILE A 17 2.88 -6.33 2.90
CA ILE A 17 3.02 -6.23 1.45
C ILE A 17 3.33 -4.77 1.14
N ALA A 18 4.55 -4.49 0.68
CA ALA A 18 4.93 -3.17 0.21
C ALA A 18 4.57 -3.03 -1.28
N THR A 19 3.83 -1.98 -1.63
CA THR A 19 3.42 -1.69 -3.02
C THR A 19 3.44 -0.19 -3.29
N GLN A 20 3.46 0.18 -4.58
CA GLN A 20 3.30 1.56 -4.99
C GLN A 20 1.87 2.06 -4.77
N GLY A 21 1.68 3.37 -4.70
CA GLY A 21 0.35 3.98 -4.76
C GLY A 21 -0.37 3.61 -6.06
N PRO A 22 -1.68 3.28 -6.03
CA PRO A 22 -2.43 2.96 -7.23
C PRO A 22 -2.39 4.09 -8.26
N LEU A 23 -2.32 3.70 -9.52
CA LEU A 23 -2.54 4.56 -10.68
C LEU A 23 -4.02 4.47 -11.08
N PRO A 24 -4.55 5.43 -11.85
CA PRO A 24 -5.95 5.41 -12.29
C PRO A 24 -6.37 4.08 -12.95
N ASN A 25 -5.46 3.45 -13.68
CA ASN A 25 -5.68 2.18 -14.38
C ASN A 25 -5.35 0.93 -13.55
N THR A 26 -4.82 1.06 -12.33
CA THR A 26 -4.41 -0.09 -11.48
C THR A 26 -5.19 -0.21 -10.18
N CYS A 27 -6.17 0.66 -9.92
CA CYS A 27 -7.03 0.58 -8.73
C CYS A 27 -7.76 -0.76 -8.59
N ALA A 28 -8.27 -1.32 -9.69
CA ALA A 28 -8.94 -2.62 -9.67
C ALA A 28 -7.96 -3.74 -9.25
N GLN A 29 -6.73 -3.72 -9.78
CA GLN A 29 -5.69 -4.70 -9.45
C GLN A 29 -5.22 -4.56 -8.01
N PHE A 30 -5.13 -3.33 -7.50
CA PHE A 30 -4.82 -3.08 -6.08
C PHE A 30 -5.85 -3.75 -5.17
N TRP A 31 -7.14 -3.61 -5.46
CA TRP A 31 -8.20 -4.27 -4.67
C TRP A 31 -8.23 -5.79 -4.84
N GLN A 32 -7.90 -6.31 -6.02
CA GLN A 32 -7.74 -7.76 -6.22
C GLN A 32 -6.67 -8.32 -5.27
N VAL A 33 -5.52 -7.65 -5.15
CA VAL A 33 -4.46 -8.06 -4.20
C VAL A 33 -4.96 -8.02 -2.76
N VAL A 34 -5.67 -6.96 -2.37
CA VAL A 34 -6.25 -6.83 -1.02
C VAL A 34 -7.19 -8.00 -0.70
N TRP A 35 -8.05 -8.34 -1.65
CA TRP A 35 -9.01 -9.43 -1.51
C TRP A 35 -8.33 -10.81 -1.46
N ASP A 36 -7.48 -11.12 -2.44
CA ASP A 36 -6.85 -12.42 -2.60
C ASP A 36 -5.89 -12.74 -1.44
N GLN A 37 -5.17 -11.73 -0.95
CA GLN A 37 -4.26 -11.85 0.19
C GLN A 37 -4.96 -11.71 1.54
N LYS A 38 -6.29 -11.51 1.56
CA LYS A 38 -7.12 -11.36 2.77
C LYS A 38 -6.59 -10.26 3.70
N LEU A 39 -6.19 -9.13 3.13
CA LEU A 39 -5.66 -8.00 3.90
C LEU A 39 -6.80 -7.27 4.61
N SER A 40 -6.63 -7.02 5.91
CA SER A 40 -7.60 -6.28 6.73
C SER A 40 -7.23 -4.81 6.96
N LEU A 41 -6.00 -4.41 6.62
CA LEU A 41 -5.48 -3.07 6.86
C LEU A 41 -4.63 -2.61 5.68
N VAL A 42 -4.89 -1.39 5.22
CA VAL A 42 -4.06 -0.67 4.25
C VAL A 42 -3.48 0.55 4.97
N VAL A 43 -2.15 0.71 4.92
CA VAL A 43 -1.46 1.88 5.46
C VAL A 43 -0.92 2.71 4.30
N MET A 44 -1.45 3.93 4.12
CA MET A 44 -1.01 4.87 3.10
C MET A 44 -0.07 5.91 3.71
N LEU A 45 1.16 6.02 3.19
CA LEU A 45 2.22 6.88 3.74
C LEU A 45 2.39 8.20 2.96
N THR A 46 1.45 8.56 2.08
CA THR A 46 1.52 9.76 1.23
C THR A 46 0.12 10.38 1.08
N THR A 47 0.04 11.64 0.67
CA THR A 47 -1.21 12.27 0.22
C THR A 47 -1.47 11.97 -1.26
N LEU A 48 -2.66 12.30 -1.78
CA LEU A 48 -2.94 12.18 -3.22
C LEU A 48 -2.03 13.08 -4.07
N THR A 49 -1.79 14.29 -3.58
CA THR A 49 -0.96 15.31 -4.22
C THR A 49 0.01 15.92 -3.22
N GLU A 50 1.28 15.99 -3.59
CA GLU A 50 2.35 16.64 -2.82
C GLU A 50 3.05 17.68 -3.69
N ARG A 51 3.11 18.93 -3.22
CA ARG A 51 3.75 20.05 -3.94
C ARG A 51 3.26 20.18 -5.41
N GLY A 52 1.96 19.96 -5.63
CA GLY A 52 1.33 20.03 -6.95
C GLY A 52 1.57 18.83 -7.87
N ARG A 53 2.26 17.77 -7.40
CA ARG A 53 2.48 16.54 -8.16
C ARG A 53 1.62 15.41 -7.59
N THR A 54 0.91 14.71 -8.48
CA THR A 54 0.15 13.50 -8.12
C THR A 54 1.10 12.40 -7.66
N LYS A 55 0.86 11.86 -6.46
CA LYS A 55 1.62 10.76 -5.88
C LYS A 55 0.84 9.45 -5.87
N CYS A 56 -0.47 9.54 -5.72
CA CYS A 56 -1.34 8.38 -5.62
C CYS A 56 -2.72 8.75 -6.19
N HIS A 57 -3.35 7.81 -6.89
CA HIS A 57 -4.75 7.96 -7.27
C HIS A 57 -5.66 7.59 -6.09
N GLN A 58 -6.81 8.24 -5.99
CA GLN A 58 -7.83 7.88 -5.01
C GLN A 58 -8.40 6.50 -5.37
N TYR A 59 -8.13 5.50 -4.52
CA TYR A 59 -8.56 4.11 -4.73
C TYR A 59 -9.71 3.70 -3.80
N TRP A 60 -10.20 4.61 -2.97
CA TRP A 60 -11.32 4.43 -2.04
C TRP A 60 -12.46 5.39 -2.43
N PRO A 61 -13.72 5.17 -2.01
CA PRO A 61 -14.73 6.22 -2.06
C PRO A 61 -14.40 7.36 -1.10
#